data_AF-A0A7Y4HWY4-F1
#
_entry.id   AF-A0A7Y4HWY4-F1
#
_cell.length_a   1.000
_cell.length_b   1.000
_cell.length_c   1.000
_cell.angle_alpha   90.00
_cell.angle_beta   90.00
_cell.angle_gamma   90.00
#
_symmetry.space_group_name_H-M   'P 1'
#
loop_
_entity.id
_entity.type
_entity.pdbx_description
1 polymer ?
#
loop_
_entity_poly.entity_id
_entity_poly.type
_entity_poly.pdbx_seq_one_letter_code
_entity_poly.pdbx_strand_id
1 'polypeptide(L)' 'QNTLDLRTYIEDVASTSTLTDITVDAGTAAAPSITFTGDTDTGVYSGGANKVDITTGGTKRVEVSSIGLDITGAITST' A
#
# COMPACT_ATOMS: atom_id res chain seq x y z
N GLN A 1 15.01 10.89 39.45
CA GLN A 1 15.00 9.60 38.73
C GLN A 1 13.62 8.96 38.59
N ASN A 2 12.50 9.68 38.76
CA ASN A 2 11.17 9.10 38.52
C ASN A 2 10.17 10.11 37.94
N THR A 3 10.68 11.11 37.23
CA THR A 3 9.89 12.15 36.56
C THR A 3 10.19 12.20 35.06
N LEU A 4 11.26 11.51 34.63
CA LEU A 4 11.54 11.28 33.21
C LEU A 4 10.82 10.04 32.64
N ASP A 5 10.27 9.15 33.48
CA ASP A 5 9.71 7.87 33.01
C ASP A 5 8.19 7.86 32.80
N LEU A 6 7.46 8.89 33.25
CA LEU A 6 6.03 9.02 32.98
C LEU A 6 5.75 9.93 31.78
N ARG A 7 6.51 11.01 31.64
CA ARG A 7 6.39 11.93 30.50
C ARG A 7 6.84 11.24 29.21
N THR A 8 7.99 10.58 29.21
CA THR A 8 8.49 9.83 28.05
C THR A 8 7.57 8.65 27.68
N TYR A 9 6.98 7.97 28.68
CA TYR A 9 6.04 6.87 28.47
C TYR A 9 4.68 7.32 27.91
N ILE A 10 4.18 8.48 28.34
CA ILE A 10 2.92 9.05 27.81
C ILE A 10 3.12 9.64 26.42
N GLU A 11 4.31 10.16 26.09
CA GLU A 11 4.64 10.66 24.75
C GLU A 11 4.81 9.51 23.73
N ASP A 12 5.27 8.33 24.18
CA ASP A 12 5.33 7.10 23.37
C ASP A 12 3.92 6.51 23.11
N VAL A 13 3.03 6.50 24.11
CA VAL A 13 1.63 6.07 23.96
C VAL A 13 0.79 7.10 23.17
N ALA A 14 1.16 8.38 23.18
CA ALA A 14 0.55 9.44 22.38
C ALA A 14 1.12 9.52 20.95
N SER A 15 2.12 8.71 20.60
CA SER A 15 2.67 8.61 19.24
C SER A 15 1.73 7.84 18.31
N THR A 16 0.50 8.33 18.18
CA THR A 16 -0.31 8.06 17.00
C THR A 16 0.24 8.95 15.89
N SER A 17 1.28 8.48 15.22
CA SER A 17 1.78 9.14 14.02
C SER A 17 0.67 9.12 12.98
N THR A 18 -0.05 10.23 12.83
CA THR A 18 -1.01 10.37 11.74
C THR A 18 -0.20 10.51 10.46
N LEU A 19 -0.22 9.49 9.61
CA LEU A 19 0.31 9.60 8.27
C LEU A 19 -0.56 10.60 7.52
N THR A 20 -0.02 11.80 7.28
CA THR A 20 -0.71 12.82 6.49
C THR A 20 -0.75 12.43 5.02
N ASP A 21 0.34 11.82 4.53
CA ASP A 21 0.48 11.29 3.19
C ASP A 21 1.18 9.92 3.24
N ILE A 22 0.76 9.01 2.36
CA ILE A 22 1.47 7.74 2.10
C ILE A 22 2.19 7.89 0.77
N THR A 23 3.52 8.01 0.82
CA THR A 23 4.38 7.96 -0.37
C THR A 23 5.23 6.69 -0.30
N VAL A 24 5.21 5.92 -1.38
CA VAL A 24 5.95 4.66 -1.53
C VAL A 24 6.63 4.63 -2.91
N ASP A 25 7.66 3.80 -3.06
CA ASP A 25 8.27 3.55 -4.37
C ASP A 25 7.24 2.94 -5.34
N ALA A 26 7.51 2.94 -6.65
CA ALA A 26 6.56 2.47 -7.64
C ALA A 26 6.24 0.97 -7.52
N GLY A 27 7.19 0.13 -7.13
CA GLY A 27 6.98 -1.32 -7.04
C GLY A 27 6.74 -1.99 -8.39
N THR A 28 6.41 -3.28 -8.36
CA THR A 28 6.11 -4.10 -9.55
C THR A 28 4.98 -5.08 -9.25
N ALA A 29 4.46 -5.77 -10.26
CA ALA A 29 3.48 -6.83 -10.02
C ALA A 29 4.02 -7.95 -9.11
N ALA A 30 5.30 -8.31 -9.20
CA ALA A 30 5.93 -9.35 -8.37
C ALA A 30 6.37 -8.87 -6.99
N ALA A 31 6.45 -7.54 -6.80
CA ALA A 31 6.85 -6.90 -5.56
C ALA A 31 6.10 -5.56 -5.43
N PRO A 32 4.79 -5.60 -5.08
CA PRO A 32 4.00 -4.39 -4.88
C PRO A 32 4.51 -3.56 -3.70
N SER A 33 4.26 -2.25 -3.73
CA SER A 33 4.77 -1.32 -2.73
C SER A 33 3.93 -1.27 -1.46
N ILE A 34 2.64 -1.56 -1.58
CA ILE A 34 1.72 -1.72 -0.47
C ILE A 34 1.28 -3.18 -0.47
N THR A 35 1.68 -3.94 0.54
CA THR A 35 1.46 -5.38 0.64
C THR A 35 0.70 -5.75 1.90
N PHE A 36 0.24 -7.00 1.98
CA PHE A 36 -0.33 -7.56 3.20
C PHE A 36 0.71 -8.39 3.95
N THR A 37 0.65 -8.39 5.28
CA THR A 37 1.59 -9.18 6.10
C THR A 37 1.47 -10.67 5.75
N GLY A 38 2.57 -11.27 5.31
CA GLY A 38 2.62 -12.68 4.90
C GLY A 38 2.25 -12.94 3.43
N ASP A 39 1.86 -11.91 2.69
CA ASP A 39 1.52 -11.97 1.26
C ASP A 39 2.21 -10.81 0.53
N THR A 40 3.46 -11.05 0.14
CA THR A 40 4.36 -10.02 -0.42
C THR A 40 4.20 -9.85 -1.93
N ASP A 41 3.35 -10.64 -2.58
CA ASP A 41 3.10 -10.59 -4.02
C ASP A 41 1.65 -10.18 -4.36
N THR A 42 0.85 -9.85 -3.33
CA THR A 42 -0.49 -9.27 -3.44
C THR A 42 -0.51 -7.86 -2.85
N GLY A 43 -1.01 -6.90 -3.62
CA GLY A 43 -0.96 -5.51 -3.20
C GLY A 43 -1.23 -4.47 -4.28
N VAL A 44 -0.83 -3.24 -3.97
CA VAL A 44 -0.93 -2.07 -4.85
C VAL A 44 0.48 -1.59 -5.22
N TYR A 45 0.67 -1.29 -6.50
CA TYR A 45 1.90 -0.70 -7.03
C TYR A 45 1.56 0.36 -8.09
N SER A 46 2.54 1.14 -8.51
CA SER A 46 2.44 2.08 -9.62
C SER A 46 3.17 1.51 -10.84
N GLY A 47 2.43 1.17 -11.90
CA GLY A 47 2.97 0.71 -13.18
C GLY A 47 3.58 1.81 -14.04
N GLY A 48 3.81 3.00 -13.48
CA GLY A 48 4.38 4.17 -14.14
C GLY A 48 3.58 5.44 -13.87
N ALA A 49 3.89 6.50 -14.62
CA ALA A 49 3.23 7.79 -14.45
C ALA A 49 1.71 7.67 -14.65
N ASN A 50 0.94 8.24 -13.72
CA ASN A 50 -0.53 8.30 -13.77
C ASN A 50 -1.21 6.91 -13.77
N LYS A 51 -0.60 5.93 -13.10
CA LYS A 51 -1.13 4.57 -12.99
C LYS A 51 -1.17 4.09 -11.54
N VAL A 52 -2.25 3.40 -11.22
CA VAL A 52 -2.40 2.59 -10.01
C VAL A 52 -2.77 1.19 -10.42
N ASP A 53 -1.97 0.22 -9.99
CA ASP A 53 -2.08 -1.17 -10.39
C ASP A 53 -2.32 -2.05 -9.16
N ILE A 54 -3.16 -3.07 -9.32
CA ILE A 54 -3.43 -4.09 -8.31
C ILE A 54 -2.89 -5.43 -8.81
N THR A 55 -2.11 -6.10 -7.98
CA THR A 55 -1.55 -7.42 -8.24
C THR A 55 -2.07 -8.44 -7.22
N THR A 56 -2.27 -9.68 -7.66
CA THR A 56 -2.57 -10.83 -6.79
C THR A 56 -1.70 -12.01 -7.21
N GLY A 57 -0.95 -12.59 -6.27
CA GLY A 57 -0.03 -13.68 -6.57
C GLY A 57 1.01 -13.32 -7.63
N GLY A 58 1.51 -12.08 -7.62
CA GLY A 58 2.52 -11.61 -8.58
C GLY A 58 1.99 -11.22 -9.96
N THR A 59 0.68 -11.30 -10.20
CA THR A 59 0.05 -11.01 -11.51
C THR A 59 -0.84 -9.76 -11.46
N LYS A 60 -0.59 -8.79 -12.35
CA LYS A 60 -1.43 -7.61 -12.53
C LYS A 60 -2.87 -8.02 -12.86
N ARG A 61 -3.83 -7.63 -12.02
CA ARG A 61 -5.27 -7.86 -12.20
C ARG A 61 -6.02 -6.63 -12.67
N VAL A 62 -5.60 -5.46 -12.22
CA VAL A 62 -6.25 -4.18 -12.54
C VAL A 62 -5.18 -3.12 -12.77
N GLU A 63 -5.32 -2.32 -13.81
CA GLU A 63 -4.61 -1.03 -13.98
C GLU A 63 -5.65 0.07 -14.16
N VAL A 64 -5.65 1.04 -13.25
CA VAL A 64 -6.38 2.30 -13.40
C VAL A 64 -5.39 3.35 -13.89
N SER A 65 -5.67 3.92 -15.04
CA SER A 65 -4.83 4.95 -15.65
C SER A 65 -5.63 6.23 -15.94
N SER A 66 -4.93 7.29 -16.34
CA SER A 66 -5.57 8.53 -16.80
C SER A 66 -6.45 8.38 -18.05
N ILE A 67 -6.37 7.24 -18.74
CA ILE A 67 -7.11 6.98 -19.99
C ILE A 67 -8.15 5.87 -19.87
N GLY A 68 -8.21 5.13 -18.76
CA GLY A 68 -9.16 4.04 -18.58
C GLY A 68 -8.73 2.94 -17.62
N LEU A 69 -9.44 1.82 -17.73
CA LEU A 69 -9.31 0.64 -16.87
C LEU A 69 -8.92 -0.58 -17.72
N ASP A 70 -7.83 -1.25 -17.36
CA ASP A 70 -7.40 -2.54 -17.92
C ASP A 70 -7.61 -3.64 -16.87
N ILE A 71 -8.26 -4.75 -17.24
CA ILE A 71 -8.62 -5.85 -16.35
C ILE A 71 -8.08 -7.16 -16.92
N THR A 72 -7.24 -7.84 -16.13
CA THR A 72 -6.76 -9.19 -16.44
C THR A 72 -7.64 -10.23 -15.75
N GLY A 73 -8.49 -10.89 -16.54
CA GLY A 73 -9.36 -11.97 -16.07
C GLY A 73 -10.83 -11.76 -16.44
N ALA A 74 -11.73 -12.46 -15.75
CA ALA A 74 -13.16 -12.32 -15.96
C ALA A 74 -13.74 -11.18 -15.11
N ILE A 75 -14.62 -10.38 -15.70
CA ILE A 75 -15.52 -9.48 -14.96
C ILE A 75 -16.86 -10.18 -14.84
N THR A 76 -17.20 -10.63 -13.63
CA THR A 76 -18.49 -11.26 -13.34
C THR A 76 -19.44 -10.21 -12.80
N SER A 77 -20.60 -10.01 -13.44
CA SER A 77 -21.71 -9.25 -12.87
C SER A 77 -22.60 -10.22 -12.10
N THR A 78 -22.78 -9.98 -10.80
CA THR A 78 -23.79 -10.65 -9.97
C THR A 78 -25.03 -9.80 -9.85
#